data_AF-Q111Y4-F1
#
_entry.id   AF-Q111Y4-F1
#
_cell.length_a   1.000
_cell.length_b   1.000
_cell.length_c   1.000
_cell.angle_alpha   90.00
_cell.angle_beta   90.00
_cell.angle_gamma   90.00
#
_symmetry.space_group_name_H-M   'P 1'
#
loop_
_entity.id
_entity.type
_entity.pdbx_description
1 polymer ?
#
loop_
_entity_poly.entity_id
_entity_poly.type
_entity_poly.pdbx_seq_one_letter_code
_entity_poly.pdbx_strand_id
1 'polypeptide(L)' 'MEIRAHVEGCGLRGISRTVNFAYNTVVSLVRATSEKGQMIHNAHFQNINTSQVSSDEFWSFVQKNKNSASIRN' A
#
# COMPACT_ATOMS: atom_id res chain seq x y z
N MET A 1 -0.26 -14.31 -7.79
CA MET A 1 -1.22 -13.56 -8.63
C MET A 1 -1.51 -12.19 -8.02
N GLU A 2 -1.80 -12.11 -6.71
CA GLU A 2 -2.17 -10.87 -6.02
C GLU A 2 -1.14 -9.73 -6.11
N ILE A 3 0.15 -10.00 -5.86
CA ILE A 3 1.20 -8.95 -5.92
C ILE A 3 1.40 -8.44 -7.36
N ARG A 4 1.30 -9.31 -8.37
CA ARG A 4 1.44 -8.90 -9.77
C ARG A 4 0.28 -8.02 -10.22
N ALA A 5 -0.94 -8.43 -9.91
CA ALA A 5 -2.13 -7.62 -10.18
C ALA A 5 -2.06 -6.26 -9.48
N HIS A 6 -1.55 -6.21 -8.24
CA HIS A 6 -1.32 -4.96 -7.50
C HIS A 6 -0.29 -4.06 -8.21
N VAL A 7 0.87 -4.60 -8.61
CA VAL A 7 1.91 -3.87 -9.35
C VAL A 7 1.42 -3.38 -10.73
N GLU A 8 0.47 -4.10 -11.33
CA GLU A 8 -0.19 -3.73 -12.60
C GLU A 8 -1.29 -2.66 -12.41
N GLY A 9 -1.49 -2.15 -11.19
CA GLY A 9 -2.47 -1.10 -10.88
C GLY A 9 -3.88 -1.61 -10.59
N CYS A 10 -4.05 -2.90 -10.30
CA CYS A 10 -5.35 -3.43 -9.91
C CYS A 10 -5.69 -3.04 -8.47
N GLY A 11 -6.82 -2.35 -8.33
CA GLY A 11 -7.53 -2.11 -7.07
C GLY A 11 -7.44 -3.28 -6.08
N LEU A 12 -7.09 -3.06 -4.81
CA LEU A 12 -7.21 -4.10 -3.76
C LEU A 12 -8.58 -4.80 -3.74
N ARG A 13 -9.63 -4.04 -4.04
CA ARG A 13 -11.00 -4.57 -4.16
C ARG A 13 -11.23 -5.37 -5.44
N GLY A 14 -10.54 -5.02 -6.52
CA GLY A 14 -10.48 -5.80 -7.75
C GLY A 14 -9.78 -7.13 -7.52
N ILE A 15 -8.62 -7.11 -6.86
CA ILE A 15 -7.87 -8.30 -6.48
C ILE A 15 -8.73 -9.23 -5.61
N SER A 16 -9.33 -8.70 -4.54
CA SER A 16 -10.23 -9.46 -3.64
C SER A 16 -11.36 -10.17 -4.39
N ARG A 17 -11.96 -9.54 -5.40
CA ARG A 17 -13.02 -10.14 -6.24
C ARG A 17 -12.47 -11.20 -7.19
N THR A 18 -11.32 -10.96 -7.80
CA THR A 18 -10.69 -11.87 -8.76
C THR A 18 -10.17 -13.15 -8.11
N VAL A 19 -9.59 -13.03 -6.91
CA VAL A 19 -9.01 -14.16 -6.16
C VAL A 19 -9.97 -14.76 -5.12
N ASN A 20 -11.17 -14.19 -5.00
CA ASN A 20 -12.21 -14.58 -4.05
C ASN A 20 -11.73 -14.66 -2.58
N PHE A 21 -10.87 -13.71 -2.18
CA PHE A 21 -10.45 -13.56 -0.78
C PHE A 21 -11.13 -12.38 -0.11
N ALA A 22 -11.27 -12.48 1.22
CA ALA A 22 -11.71 -11.37 2.04
C ALA A 22 -10.76 -10.18 1.86
N TYR A 23 -11.33 -8.98 1.77
CA TYR A 23 -10.56 -7.75 1.56
C TYR A 23 -9.42 -7.57 2.57
N ASN A 24 -9.68 -7.87 3.85
CA ASN A 24 -8.67 -7.77 4.93
C ASN A 24 -7.51 -8.75 4.76
N THR A 25 -7.75 -9.90 4.14
CA THR A 25 -6.70 -10.88 3.82
C THR A 25 -5.77 -10.31 2.74
N VAL A 26 -6.34 -9.73 1.68
CA VAL A 26 -5.57 -9.06 0.62
C VAL A 26 -4.75 -7.89 1.18
N VAL A 27 -5.35 -7.09 2.07
CA VAL A 27 -4.64 -5.97 2.75
C VAL A 27 -3.45 -6.47 3.57
N SER A 28 -3.65 -7.55 4.35
CA SER A 28 -2.58 -8.11 5.18
C SER A 28 -1.43 -8.66 4.33
N LEU A 29 -1.76 -9.29 3.19
CA LEU A 29 -0.76 -9.79 2.25
C LEU A 29 0.05 -8.68 1.59
N VAL A 30 -0.61 -7.61 1.16
CA VAL A 30 0.06 -6.44 0.57
C VAL A 30 0.99 -5.80 1.60
N ARG A 31 0.55 -5.63 2.86
CA ARG A 31 1.40 -5.10 3.94
C ARG A 31 2.65 -5.97 4.18
N ALA A 32 2.48 -7.28 4.31
CA ALA A 32 3.60 -8.20 4.50
C ALA A 32 4.58 -8.19 3.31
N THR A 33 4.05 -7.98 2.09
CA THR A 33 4.87 -7.83 0.88
C THR A 33 5.63 -6.51 0.88
N SER A 34 5.01 -5.41 1.30
CA SER A 34 5.66 -4.10 1.44
C SER A 34 6.82 -4.13 2.43
N GLU A 35 6.69 -4.84 3.55
CA GLU A 35 7.78 -5.03 4.52
C GLU A 35 8.98 -5.75 3.89
N LYS A 36 8.74 -6.81 3.10
CA LYS A 36 9.81 -7.47 2.34
C LYS A 36 10.40 -6.58 1.25
N GLY A 37 9.57 -5.78 0.58
CA GLY A 37 10.00 -4.78 -0.39
C GLY A 37 10.93 -3.74 0.24
N GLN A 38 10.63 -3.30 1.46
CA GLN A 38 11.48 -2.40 2.24
C GLN A 38 12.84 -3.05 2.55
N MET A 39 12.88 -4.34 2.91
CA MET A 39 14.15 -5.03 3.16
C MET A 39 15.03 -5.09 1.92
N ILE A 40 14.45 -5.39 0.75
CA ILE A 40 15.15 -5.40 -0.55
C ILE A 40 15.61 -3.98 -0.92
N HIS A 41 14.75 -2.98 -0.74
CA HIS A 41 15.10 -1.57 -0.95
C HIS A 41 16.28 -1.17 -0.08
N ASN A 42 16.26 -1.47 1.22
CA ASN A 42 17.33 -1.13 2.16
C ASN A 42 18.64 -1.87 1.87
N ALA A 43 18.58 -3.08 1.30
CA ALA A 43 19.75 -3.82 0.89
C ALA A 43 20.42 -3.22 -0.37
N HIS A 44 19.63 -2.69 -1.31
CA HIS A 44 20.14 -2.17 -2.59
C HIS A 44 20.39 -0.66 -2.62
N PHE A 45 19.63 0.12 -1.86
CA PHE A 45 19.74 1.57 -1.75
C PHE A 45 20.27 1.94 -0.37
N GLN A 46 21.59 2.06 -0.25
CA GLN A 46 22.25 2.63 0.91
C GLN A 46 22.40 4.15 0.71
N ASN A 47 22.26 4.95 1.78
CA ASN A 47 22.24 6.43 1.81
C ASN A 47 20.92 7.16 1.47
N ILE A 48 19.78 6.47 1.38
CA ILE A 48 18.47 7.16 1.36
C ILE A 48 17.76 6.88 2.69
N ASN A 49 17.52 7.95 3.46
CA ASN A 49 16.85 7.86 4.75
C ASN A 49 15.33 7.75 4.53
N THR A 50 14.85 6.56 4.21
CA THR A 50 13.43 6.29 3.92
C THR A 50 12.75 5.73 5.16
N SER A 51 11.78 6.46 5.72
CA SER A 51 11.01 6.01 6.91
C SER A 51 10.01 4.91 6.59
N GLN A 52 9.46 4.90 5.37
CA GLN A 52 8.52 3.88 4.90
C GLN A 52 8.44 3.90 3.37
N VAL A 53 8.52 2.74 2.73
CA VAL A 53 8.13 2.52 1.33
C VAL A 53 6.63 2.22 1.31
N SER A 54 5.86 3.13 0.75
CA SER A 54 4.40 3.02 0.64
C SER A 54 4.02 2.76 -0.82
N SER A 55 3.17 1.76 -1.06
CA SER A 55 2.53 1.57 -2.37
C SER A 55 1.54 2.72 -2.66
N ASP A 56 1.29 3.01 -3.93
CA ASP A 56 0.34 4.05 -4.35
C ASP A 56 -1.09 3.80 -3.81
N GLU A 57 -1.56 2.55 -3.79
CA GLU A 57 -2.86 2.20 -3.22
C GLU A 57 -2.91 2.41 -1.70
N PHE A 58 -1.77 2.50 -1.01
CA PHE A 58 -1.76 2.79 0.42
C PHE A 58 -2.33 4.18 0.72
N TRP A 59 -2.17 5.13 -0.23
CA TRP A 59 -2.78 6.46 -0.15
C TRP A 59 -4.30 6.44 -0.28
N SER A 60 -4.90 5.40 -0.87
CA SER A 60 -6.36 5.25 -0.89
C SER A 60 -6.95 5.02 0.52
N PHE A 61 -6.15 4.53 1.47
CA PHE A 61 -6.53 4.39 2.88
C PHE A 61 -6.29 5.65 3.71
N VAL A 62 -5.46 6.58 3.22
CA VAL A 62 -5.23 7.86 3.87
C VAL A 62 -6.47 8.72 3.64
N GLN A 63 -7.48 8.54 4.50
CA GLN A 63 -8.63 9.42 4.52
C GLN A 63 -8.18 10.82 4.95
N LYS A 64 -8.65 11.85 4.26
CA LYS A 64 -8.46 13.24 4.72
C LYS A 64 -9.03 13.34 6.14
N ASN A 65 -8.18 13.68 7.09
CA ASN A 65 -8.61 13.99 8.44
C ASN A 65 -9.52 15.24 8.36
N LYS A 66 -10.79 15.12 8.75
CA LYS A 66 -11.75 16.23 8.67
C LYS A 66 -11.31 17.44 9.52
N ASN A 67 -10.43 17.23 10.50
CA ASN A 67 -9.89 18.26 11.39
C ASN A 67 -8.72 19.06 10.79
N SER A 68 -8.20 18.67 9.62
CA SER A 68 -7.18 19.42 8.87
C SER A 68 -7.74 20.07 7.60
N ALA A 69 -9.07 20.19 7.49
CA ALA A 69 -9.67 21.13 6.56
C ALA A 69 -9.48 22.53 7.16
N SER A 70 -8.69 23.36 6.48
CA SER A 70 -8.52 24.79 6.78
C SER A 70 -9.80 25.38 7.36
N ILE A 71 -9.71 25.91 8.58
CA ILE A 71 -10.73 26.80 9.14
C ILE A 71 -10.76 28.00 8.19
N ARG A 72 -11.76 28.01 7.32
CA ARG A 72 -12.00 29.07 6.36
C ARG A 72 -12.53 30.26 7.17
N ASN A 73 -11.65 31.21 7.49
CA ASN A 73 -12.06 32.55 7.93
C ASN A 73 -12.85 33.24 6.83
#